data_AF-A0A1X7SIY3-F1
#
_entry.id   AF-A0A1X7SIY3-F1
#
_cell.length_a   1.000
_cell.length_b   1.000
_cell.length_c   1.000
_cell.angle_alpha   90.00
_cell.angle_beta   90.00
_cell.angle_gamma   90.00
#
_symmetry.space_group_name_H-M   'P 1'
#
loop_
_entity.id
_entity.type
_entity.pdbx_description
1 polymer ?
#
loop_
_entity_poly.entity_id
_entity_poly.type
_entity_poly.pdbx_seq_one_letter_code
_entity_poly.pdbx_strand_id
1 'polypeptide(L)'
;EEPFQGHNIQETVEEHEISDDPAVFRIVKDLSYEVCELQAHNEFLLRDVHVADLKTENESLKRQLHSCSQYTGAIQNAYYACSTQHAASLLVSLSTAKTTKFGAELILDNDEKTQFYTGLTSYSLFQTLFKLLKPFMEKRISKKRPPLWSIKDEFFITLSKLRLGLLYKDITCRSNISESNVSKIFHKWLDIMYRELRQLIVWPDGEKLYETLPIQFKKHYFNVISIIDCFEIFIEESLSLESRSCTYSQYKKHNTLKVLISIAPTGSITFILNVWGGRVLDKVITQKSGFLDKISYDDLAIRGAYLEIPAFTRGKKQLSMAEVEKTRQLARLRIHVKRVIGLLRNKYIILHGVLPITLVKRPSDTNVATIEKVVTVAAALTNTSSSIVFK
;
A
#
# COMPACT_ATOMS: atom_id res chain seq x y z
N GLU A 1 66.14 -27.31 -35.41
CA GLU A 1 67.60 -27.30 -35.50
C GLU A 1 68.17 -27.68 -34.16
N GLU A 2 68.55 -28.95 -34.01
CA GLU A 2 69.83 -29.44 -33.47
C GLU A 2 69.92 -30.93 -33.86
N PRO A 3 71.13 -31.46 -34.15
CA PRO A 3 71.33 -32.46 -35.19
C PRO A 3 71.48 -33.90 -34.69
N PHE A 4 71.34 -34.82 -35.64
CA PHE A 4 71.74 -36.23 -35.58
C PHE A 4 73.02 -36.45 -34.75
N GLN A 5 72.91 -37.18 -33.64
CA GLN A 5 74.04 -37.94 -33.11
C GLN A 5 74.00 -39.32 -33.77
N GLY A 6 74.60 -39.41 -34.95
CA GLY A 6 75.03 -40.69 -35.49
C GLY A 6 76.09 -41.24 -34.56
N HIS A 7 75.71 -42.17 -33.69
CA HIS A 7 76.70 -43.04 -33.08
C HIS A 7 77.27 -43.93 -34.17
N ASN A 8 78.48 -43.55 -34.55
CA ASN A 8 79.40 -44.26 -35.40
C ASN A 8 79.73 -45.60 -34.73
N ILE A 9 78.98 -46.65 -35.03
CA ILE A 9 79.34 -48.02 -34.66
C ILE A 9 80.40 -48.47 -35.67
N GLN A 10 81.59 -47.85 -35.60
CA GLN A 10 82.80 -48.32 -36.26
C GLN A 10 83.96 -48.57 -35.28
N GLU A 11 83.72 -48.44 -33.98
CA GLU A 11 84.64 -48.92 -32.95
C GLU A 11 83.96 -50.01 -32.12
N THR A 12 84.00 -51.22 -32.66
CA THR A 12 84.28 -52.49 -31.96
C THR A 12 84.02 -53.62 -32.96
N VAL A 13 84.78 -53.66 -34.05
CA VAL A 13 85.16 -54.94 -34.63
C VAL A 13 86.56 -55.21 -34.09
N GLU A 14 86.61 -55.56 -32.80
CA GLU A 14 87.71 -56.41 -32.36
C GLU A 14 87.56 -57.70 -33.18
N GLU A 15 88.60 -58.01 -33.94
CA GLU A 15 88.78 -59.29 -34.62
C GLU A 15 88.71 -60.39 -33.56
N HIS A 16 87.50 -60.86 -33.29
CA HIS A 16 87.26 -62.13 -32.64
C HIS A 16 87.01 -63.15 -33.73
N GLU A 17 87.92 -64.12 -33.75
CA GLU A 17 87.91 -65.33 -34.55
C GLU A 17 86.48 -65.79 -34.82
N ILE A 18 86.04 -65.61 -36.07
CA ILE A 18 84.85 -66.27 -36.57
C ILE A 18 85.15 -67.75 -36.45
N SER A 19 84.45 -68.41 -35.52
CA SER A 19 84.50 -69.86 -35.39
C SER A 19 84.33 -70.50 -36.77
N ASP A 20 85.27 -71.36 -37.17
CA ASP A 20 85.23 -72.19 -38.39
C ASP A 20 84.10 -73.25 -38.35
N ASP A 21 83.04 -73.00 -37.58
CA ASP A 21 81.83 -73.82 -37.54
C ASP A 21 80.91 -73.41 -38.70
N PRO A 22 80.68 -74.30 -39.70
CA PRO A 22 79.80 -74.04 -40.83
C PRO A 22 78.36 -73.64 -40.45
N ALA A 23 77.91 -74.00 -39.23
CA ALA A 23 76.60 -73.61 -38.72
C ALA A 23 76.56 -72.12 -38.32
N VAL A 24 77.63 -71.58 -37.72
CA VAL A 24 77.71 -70.18 -37.29
C VAL A 24 77.79 -69.25 -38.50
N PHE A 25 78.55 -69.62 -39.53
CA PHE A 25 78.65 -68.84 -40.78
C PHE A 25 77.31 -68.78 -41.54
N ARG A 26 76.51 -69.85 -41.52
CA ARG A 26 75.15 -69.86 -42.09
C ARG A 26 74.22 -68.93 -41.34
N ILE A 27 74.23 -68.98 -40.01
CA ILE A 27 73.38 -68.13 -39.16
C ILE A 27 73.71 -66.66 -39.36
N VAL A 28 75.00 -66.29 -39.43
CA VAL A 28 75.42 -64.89 -39.68
C VAL A 28 75.00 -64.41 -41.06
N LYS A 29 75.07 -65.28 -42.09
CA LYS A 29 74.65 -64.94 -43.45
C LYS A 29 73.13 -64.82 -43.58
N ASP A 30 72.37 -65.67 -42.92
CA ASP A 30 70.90 -65.63 -42.90
C ASP A 30 70.39 -64.38 -42.13
N LEU A 31 71.01 -64.05 -40.99
CA LEU A 31 70.71 -62.82 -40.24
C LEU A 31 71.07 -61.56 -41.03
N SER A 32 72.16 -61.58 -41.81
CA SER A 32 72.53 -60.45 -42.67
C SER A 32 71.50 -60.20 -43.78
N TYR A 33 70.91 -61.27 -44.33
CA TYR A 33 69.85 -61.17 -45.34
C TYR A 33 68.54 -60.61 -44.75
N GLU A 34 68.15 -61.08 -43.55
CA GLU A 34 66.97 -60.58 -42.84
C GLU A 34 67.08 -59.08 -42.47
N VAL A 35 68.26 -58.65 -42.05
CA VAL A 35 68.52 -57.22 -41.74
C VAL A 35 68.39 -56.34 -42.99
N CYS A 36 68.85 -56.81 -44.15
CA CYS A 36 68.70 -56.09 -45.41
C CYS A 36 67.23 -55.98 -45.87
N GLU A 37 66.42 -57.04 -45.73
CA GLU A 37 64.99 -56.96 -46.06
C GLU A 37 64.22 -56.03 -45.13
N LEU A 38 64.54 -56.04 -43.83
CA LEU A 38 63.92 -55.14 -42.85
C LEU A 38 64.28 -53.68 -43.09
N GLN A 39 65.50 -53.38 -43.54
CA GLN A 39 65.92 -52.03 -43.93
C GLN A 39 65.22 -51.55 -45.21
N ALA A 40 65.08 -52.41 -46.21
CA ALA A 40 64.34 -52.08 -47.44
C ALA A 40 62.83 -51.85 -47.17
N HIS A 41 62.24 -52.62 -46.26
CA HIS A 41 60.85 -52.43 -45.83
C HIS A 41 60.66 -51.13 -45.04
N ASN A 42 61.63 -50.75 -44.20
CA ASN A 42 61.61 -49.46 -43.49
C ASN A 42 61.76 -48.26 -44.44
N GLU A 43 62.63 -48.35 -45.45
CA GLU A 43 62.74 -47.32 -46.50
C GLU A 43 61.47 -47.22 -47.36
N PHE A 44 60.78 -48.33 -47.60
CA PHE A 44 59.48 -48.35 -48.28
C PHE A 44 58.38 -47.65 -47.45
N LEU A 45 58.28 -47.96 -46.16
CA LEU A 45 57.32 -47.32 -45.24
C LEU A 45 57.57 -45.82 -45.04
N LEU A 46 58.82 -45.36 -45.17
CA LEU A 46 59.18 -43.94 -45.11
C LEU A 46 58.80 -43.14 -46.37
N ARG A 47 58.47 -43.82 -47.49
CA ARG A 47 58.05 -43.20 -48.76
C ARG A 47 56.54 -43.00 -48.90
N ASP A 48 55.73 -43.45 -47.94
CA ASP A 48 54.27 -43.32 -48.02
C ASP A 48 53.81 -41.87 -47.80
N VAL A 49 53.37 -41.24 -48.90
CA VAL A 49 52.75 -39.90 -49.02
C VAL A 49 51.68 -39.63 -47.95
N HIS A 50 51.04 -40.69 -47.46
CA HIS A 50 49.97 -40.63 -46.45
C HIS A 50 50.41 -40.04 -45.10
N VAL A 51 51.68 -40.22 -44.67
CA VAL A 51 52.14 -39.74 -43.35
C VAL A 51 52.34 -38.22 -43.33
N ALA A 52 52.77 -37.62 -44.45
CA ALA A 52 52.96 -36.18 -44.56
C ALA A 52 51.63 -35.43 -44.61
N ASP A 53 50.65 -35.96 -45.36
CA ASP A 53 49.30 -35.40 -45.44
C ASP A 53 48.59 -35.47 -44.09
N LEU A 54 48.68 -36.62 -43.40
CA LEU A 54 48.13 -36.80 -42.05
C LEU A 54 48.77 -35.86 -41.01
N LYS A 55 50.08 -35.60 -41.09
CA LYS A 55 50.73 -34.61 -40.21
C LYS A 55 50.21 -33.20 -40.46
N THR A 56 50.01 -32.83 -41.72
CA THR A 56 49.52 -31.50 -42.11
C THR A 56 48.08 -31.31 -41.66
N GLU A 57 47.23 -32.33 -41.82
CA GLU A 57 45.85 -32.33 -41.36
C GLU A 57 45.77 -32.28 -39.83
N ASN A 58 46.62 -33.01 -39.11
CA ASN A 58 46.67 -32.99 -37.65
C ASN A 58 47.10 -31.62 -37.12
N GLU A 59 48.06 -30.95 -37.76
CA GLU A 59 48.42 -29.57 -37.42
C GLU A 59 47.29 -28.57 -37.74
N SER A 60 46.50 -28.79 -38.79
CA SER A 60 45.29 -28.01 -39.08
C SER A 60 44.22 -28.19 -38.00
N LEU A 61 43.95 -29.43 -37.59
CA LEU A 61 43.00 -29.77 -36.53
C LEU A 61 43.41 -29.20 -35.17
N LYS A 62 44.71 -29.23 -34.83
CA LYS A 62 45.23 -28.58 -33.61
C LYS A 62 44.99 -27.07 -33.62
N ARG A 63 45.19 -26.40 -34.77
CA ARG A 63 44.89 -24.96 -34.91
C ARG A 63 43.39 -24.68 -34.76
N GLN A 64 42.53 -25.51 -35.35
CA GLN A 64 41.07 -25.38 -35.19
C GLN A 64 40.63 -25.62 -33.75
N LEU A 65 41.20 -26.62 -33.06
CA LEU A 65 40.93 -26.89 -31.65
C LEU A 65 41.37 -25.74 -30.74
N HIS A 66 42.53 -25.14 -31.02
CA HIS A 66 43.01 -23.96 -30.30
C HIS A 66 42.06 -22.76 -30.48
N SER A 67 41.63 -22.51 -31.71
CA SER A 67 40.64 -21.46 -32.02
C SER A 67 39.31 -21.71 -31.30
N CYS A 68 38.81 -22.95 -31.33
CA CYS A 68 37.57 -23.32 -30.64
C CYS A 68 37.69 -23.13 -29.11
N SER A 69 38.83 -23.47 -28.51
CA SER A 69 39.11 -23.23 -27.09
C SER A 69 39.07 -21.73 -26.74
N GLN A 70 39.65 -20.87 -27.59
CA GLN A 70 39.59 -19.41 -27.40
C GLN A 70 38.15 -18.88 -27.46
N TYR A 71 37.34 -19.35 -28.42
CA TYR A 71 35.92 -18.98 -28.48
C TYR A 71 35.14 -19.46 -27.26
N THR A 72 35.43 -20.66 -26.77
CA THR A 72 34.79 -21.21 -25.56
C THR A 72 35.11 -20.35 -24.33
N GLY A 73 36.38 -19.94 -24.17
CA GLY A 73 36.80 -19.02 -23.12
C GLY A 73 36.13 -17.64 -23.22
N ALA A 74 35.99 -17.10 -24.44
CA ALA A 74 35.31 -15.83 -24.66
C ALA A 74 33.81 -15.89 -24.32
N ILE A 75 33.13 -16.97 -24.71
CA ILE A 75 31.72 -17.21 -24.39
C ILE A 75 31.53 -17.36 -22.87
N GLN A 76 32.43 -18.10 -22.21
CA GLN A 76 32.36 -18.30 -20.76
C GLN A 76 32.59 -16.99 -20.01
N ASN A 77 33.54 -16.16 -20.45
CA ASN A 77 33.75 -14.82 -19.89
C ASN A 77 32.54 -13.88 -20.11
N ALA A 78 31.96 -13.91 -21.32
CA ALA A 78 30.75 -13.14 -21.62
C ALA A 78 29.54 -13.59 -20.77
N TYR A 79 29.40 -14.90 -20.54
CA TYR A 79 28.38 -15.46 -19.66
C TYR A 79 28.56 -15.01 -18.21
N TYR A 80 29.78 -15.06 -17.67
CA TYR A 80 30.07 -14.56 -16.31
C TYR A 80 29.83 -13.04 -16.19
N ALA A 81 30.25 -12.25 -17.19
CA ALA A 81 30.00 -10.81 -17.21
C ALA A 81 28.50 -10.48 -17.27
N CYS A 82 27.73 -11.18 -18.11
CA CYS A 82 26.28 -11.01 -18.21
C CYS A 82 25.56 -11.43 -16.90
N SER A 83 25.96 -12.56 -16.32
CA SER A 83 25.39 -13.06 -15.06
C SER A 83 25.63 -12.09 -13.89
N THR A 84 26.85 -11.55 -13.78
CA THR A 84 27.21 -10.55 -12.76
C THR A 84 26.50 -9.21 -12.97
N GLN A 85 26.38 -8.74 -14.20
CA GLN A 85 25.63 -7.52 -14.53
C GLN A 85 24.13 -7.68 -14.26
N HIS A 86 23.55 -8.85 -14.56
CA HIS A 86 22.15 -9.16 -14.26
C HIS A 86 21.92 -9.26 -12.75
N ALA A 87 22.82 -9.90 -12.00
CA ALA A 87 22.79 -9.95 -10.54
C ALA A 87 22.93 -8.56 -9.91
N ALA A 88 23.81 -7.70 -10.43
CA ALA A 88 23.95 -6.31 -9.99
C ALA A 88 22.67 -5.49 -10.29
N SER A 89 22.07 -5.65 -11.46
CA SER A 89 20.81 -5.00 -11.83
C SER A 89 19.64 -5.47 -10.93
N LEU A 90 19.57 -6.76 -10.63
CA LEU A 90 18.62 -7.33 -9.68
C LEU A 90 18.87 -6.82 -8.26
N LEU A 91 20.11 -6.70 -7.81
CA LEU A 91 20.47 -6.13 -6.51
C LEU A 91 20.11 -4.65 -6.41
N VAL A 92 20.34 -3.87 -7.47
CA VAL A 92 19.91 -2.47 -7.55
C VAL A 92 18.38 -2.39 -7.52
N SER A 93 17.68 -3.21 -8.31
CA SER A 93 16.21 -3.29 -8.34
C SER A 93 15.61 -3.77 -7.02
N LEU A 94 16.26 -4.69 -6.32
CA LEU A 94 15.90 -5.14 -4.98
C LEU A 94 16.22 -4.09 -3.92
N SER A 95 17.28 -3.30 -4.10
CA SER A 95 17.61 -2.18 -3.22
C SER A 95 16.60 -1.04 -3.37
N THR A 96 16.18 -0.72 -4.60
CA THR A 96 15.14 0.28 -4.88
C THR A 96 13.74 -0.20 -4.48
N ALA A 97 13.43 -1.49 -4.69
CA ALA A 97 12.19 -2.11 -4.18
C ALA A 97 12.15 -2.21 -2.64
N LYS A 98 13.31 -2.25 -1.97
CA LYS A 98 13.42 -2.15 -0.50
C LYS A 98 13.31 -0.72 0.04
N THR A 99 13.37 0.32 -0.80
CA THR A 99 13.49 1.72 -0.33
C THR A 99 12.21 2.54 -0.23
N THR A 100 11.07 2.16 -0.82
CA THR A 100 9.81 2.90 -0.56
C THR A 100 9.10 2.33 0.66
N LYS A 101 9.62 2.71 1.83
CA LYS A 101 8.92 2.49 3.11
C LYS A 101 7.52 3.11 3.01
N PHE A 102 6.48 2.33 3.26
CA PHE A 102 5.12 2.87 3.33
C PHE A 102 5.03 3.88 4.47
N GLY A 103 5.10 5.16 4.14
CA GLY A 103 5.34 6.25 5.09
C GLY A 103 5.10 7.62 4.46
N ALA A 104 5.33 8.68 5.24
CA ALA A 104 4.99 10.05 4.87
C ALA A 104 5.79 10.60 3.68
N GLU A 105 6.90 9.97 3.34
CA GLU A 105 7.70 10.29 2.15
C GLU A 105 6.92 10.05 0.84
N LEU A 106 5.96 9.12 0.84
CA LEU A 106 5.13 8.83 -0.34
C LEU A 106 4.33 10.04 -0.82
N ILE A 107 4.02 10.97 0.07
CA ILE A 107 3.18 12.14 -0.22
C ILE A 107 3.99 13.45 -0.24
N LEU A 108 5.32 13.37 -0.13
CA LEU A 108 6.19 14.54 -0.09
C LEU A 108 5.95 15.42 -1.32
N ASP A 109 5.53 16.66 -1.07
CA ASP A 109 5.25 17.68 -2.07
C ASP A 109 4.34 17.20 -3.22
N ASN A 110 3.42 16.28 -2.91
CA ASN A 110 2.52 15.68 -3.88
C ASN A 110 1.07 15.71 -3.38
N ASP A 111 0.30 16.68 -3.89
CA ASP A 111 -1.09 16.90 -3.50
C ASP A 111 -2.01 15.75 -3.92
N GLU A 112 -1.79 15.16 -5.10
CA GLU A 112 -2.57 14.02 -5.60
C GLU A 112 -2.43 12.80 -4.68
N LYS A 113 -1.18 12.41 -4.38
CA LYS A 113 -0.90 11.32 -3.44
C LYS A 113 -1.39 11.66 -2.04
N THR A 114 -1.28 12.92 -1.60
CA THR A 114 -1.82 13.36 -0.32
C THR A 114 -3.33 13.14 -0.26
N GLN A 115 -4.07 13.56 -1.28
CA GLN A 115 -5.52 13.39 -1.37
C GLN A 115 -5.92 11.91 -1.43
N PHE A 116 -5.20 11.11 -2.21
CA PHE A 116 -5.41 9.67 -2.30
C PHE A 116 -5.20 8.99 -0.95
N TYR A 117 -4.03 9.18 -0.33
CA TYR A 117 -3.65 8.46 0.89
C TYR A 117 -4.24 9.03 2.17
N THR A 118 -4.61 10.31 2.25
CA THR A 118 -5.03 10.92 3.53
C THR A 118 -6.40 11.58 3.48
N GLY A 119 -6.93 11.81 2.27
CA GLY A 119 -8.13 12.60 2.05
C GLY A 119 -7.91 14.11 2.19
N LEU A 120 -6.75 14.57 2.64
CA LEU A 120 -6.44 15.99 2.72
C LEU A 120 -6.25 16.59 1.33
N THR A 121 -6.59 17.86 1.15
CA THR A 121 -6.58 18.51 -0.17
C THR A 121 -5.18 18.83 -0.68
N SER A 122 -4.19 18.91 0.19
CA SER A 122 -2.81 19.23 -0.17
C SER A 122 -1.80 18.74 0.87
N TYR A 123 -0.55 18.56 0.46
CA TYR A 123 0.56 18.23 1.33
C TYR A 123 0.83 19.36 2.36
N SER A 124 0.61 20.62 1.97
CA SER A 124 0.69 21.76 2.90
C SER A 124 -0.29 21.62 4.07
N LEU A 125 -1.54 21.21 3.80
CA LEU A 125 -2.52 20.95 4.87
C LEU A 125 -2.08 19.78 5.77
N PHE A 126 -1.54 18.71 5.18
CA PHE A 126 -0.94 17.61 5.94
C PHE A 126 0.17 18.10 6.89
N GLN A 127 1.08 18.93 6.39
CA GLN A 127 2.15 19.50 7.21
C GLN A 127 1.63 20.41 8.33
N THR A 128 0.63 21.25 8.06
CA THR A 128 0.03 22.14 9.06
C THR A 128 -0.64 21.35 10.17
N LEU A 129 -1.45 20.34 9.84
CA LEU A 129 -2.08 19.47 10.82
C LEU A 129 -1.03 18.66 11.60
N PHE A 130 0.01 18.17 10.93
CA PHE A 130 1.10 17.47 11.60
C PHE A 130 1.82 18.36 12.60
N LYS A 131 2.19 19.59 12.23
CA LYS A 131 2.83 20.57 13.11
C LYS A 131 1.94 20.91 14.32
N LEU A 132 0.63 21.06 14.10
CA LEU A 132 -0.35 21.31 15.17
C LEU A 132 -0.41 20.16 16.18
N LEU A 133 -0.44 18.92 15.70
CA LEU A 133 -0.70 17.74 16.54
C LEU A 133 0.57 17.11 17.15
N LYS A 134 1.73 17.29 16.50
CA LYS A 134 3.02 16.71 16.88
C LYS A 134 3.37 16.91 18.37
N PRO A 135 3.24 18.12 18.97
CA PRO A 135 3.61 18.32 20.38
C PRO A 135 2.82 17.46 21.36
N PHE A 136 1.57 17.10 21.02
CA PHE A 136 0.74 16.24 21.86
C PHE A 136 1.15 14.77 21.79
N MET A 137 1.71 14.34 20.65
CA MET A 137 2.24 12.98 20.51
C MET A 137 3.57 12.84 21.22
N GLU A 138 4.47 13.82 21.08
CA GLU A 138 5.79 13.80 21.72
C GLU A 138 5.70 13.67 23.25
N LYS A 139 4.71 14.33 23.87
CA LYS A 139 4.43 14.20 25.32
C LYS A 139 4.05 12.79 25.75
N ARG A 140 3.60 11.93 24.83
CA ARG A 140 3.18 10.54 25.10
C ARG A 140 4.25 9.49 24.74
N ILE A 141 5.36 9.90 24.14
CA ILE A 141 6.45 9.00 23.80
C ILE A 141 7.30 8.74 25.04
N SER A 142 7.55 7.46 25.32
CA SER A 142 8.42 7.07 26.42
C SER A 142 9.87 7.38 26.07
N LYS A 143 10.57 8.13 26.93
CA LYS A 143 12.02 8.37 26.80
C LYS A 143 12.85 7.07 26.82
N LYS A 144 12.31 5.97 27.35
CA LYS A 144 13.02 4.69 27.49
C LYS A 144 12.92 3.77 26.26
N ARG A 145 11.99 4.03 25.33
CA ARG A 145 11.78 3.18 24.14
C ARG A 145 11.52 4.07 22.93
N PRO A 146 12.48 4.23 22.00
CA PRO A 146 12.28 5.03 20.80
C PRO A 146 11.15 4.42 19.94
N PRO A 147 10.36 5.25 19.24
CA PRO A 147 9.29 4.77 18.39
C PRO A 147 9.85 3.99 17.19
N LEU A 148 9.15 2.91 16.79
CA LEU A 148 9.52 2.11 15.61
C LEU A 148 9.36 2.89 14.29
N TRP A 149 8.54 3.94 14.31
CA TRP A 149 8.30 4.85 13.20
C TRP A 149 8.66 6.28 13.57
N SER A 150 8.92 7.09 12.55
CA SER A 150 8.89 8.53 12.75
C SER A 150 7.46 8.94 13.09
N ILE A 151 7.30 9.95 13.96
CA ILE A 151 6.00 10.50 14.35
C ILE A 151 5.19 10.91 13.11
N LYS A 152 5.88 11.35 12.04
CA LYS A 152 5.27 11.72 10.76
C LYS A 152 4.71 10.52 9.99
N ASP A 153 5.41 9.40 9.98
CA ASP A 153 4.93 8.15 9.36
C ASP A 153 3.71 7.60 10.12
N GLU A 154 3.75 7.63 11.45
CA GLU A 154 2.61 7.21 12.27
C GLU A 154 1.36 8.04 11.98
N PHE A 155 1.52 9.36 11.83
CA PHE A 155 0.45 10.27 11.47
C PHE A 155 -0.10 9.98 10.07
N PHE A 156 0.79 9.81 9.09
CA PHE A 156 0.43 9.43 7.72
C PHE A 156 -0.42 8.16 7.69
N ILE A 157 0.02 7.11 8.37
CA ILE A 157 -0.66 5.80 8.35
C ILE A 157 -2.00 5.86 9.07
N THR A 158 -2.12 6.68 10.12
CA THR A 158 -3.41 6.91 10.77
C THR A 158 -4.40 7.55 9.81
N LEU A 159 -3.98 8.59 9.08
CA LEU A 159 -4.81 9.22 8.06
C LEU A 159 -5.13 8.26 6.90
N SER A 160 -4.17 7.42 6.47
CA SER A 160 -4.42 6.41 5.45
C SER A 160 -5.40 5.33 5.85
N LYS A 161 -5.36 4.89 7.11
CA LYS A 161 -6.38 3.99 7.63
C LYS A 161 -7.77 4.64 7.62
N LEU A 162 -7.90 5.91 8.01
CA LEU A 162 -9.18 6.63 7.97
C LEU A 162 -9.68 6.82 6.53
N ARG A 163 -8.78 7.25 5.64
CA ARG A 163 -9.07 7.58 4.23
C ARG A 163 -9.45 6.34 3.43
N LEU A 164 -8.59 5.33 3.45
CA LEU A 164 -8.69 4.15 2.58
C LEU A 164 -9.32 2.93 3.27
N GLY A 165 -9.57 2.99 4.58
CA GLY A 165 -10.11 1.85 5.33
C GLY A 165 -9.13 0.68 5.46
N LEU A 166 -7.81 0.94 5.39
CA LEU A 166 -6.80 -0.13 5.36
C LEU A 166 -6.91 -1.08 6.58
N LEU A 167 -6.82 -2.38 6.31
CA LEU A 167 -6.74 -3.40 7.34
C LEU A 167 -5.40 -3.29 8.08
N TYR A 168 -5.37 -3.62 9.36
CA TYR A 168 -4.10 -3.59 10.10
C TYR A 168 -3.08 -4.59 9.55
N LYS A 169 -3.54 -5.74 9.07
CA LYS A 169 -2.73 -6.74 8.36
C LYS A 169 -2.12 -6.17 7.06
N ASP A 170 -2.86 -5.40 6.29
CA ASP A 170 -2.33 -4.75 5.07
C ASP A 170 -1.23 -3.73 5.42
N ILE A 171 -1.47 -2.87 6.41
CA ILE A 171 -0.45 -1.93 6.88
C ILE A 171 0.79 -2.67 7.38
N THR A 172 0.61 -3.78 8.11
CA THR A 172 1.71 -4.64 8.59
C THR A 172 2.56 -5.15 7.43
N CYS A 173 1.94 -5.70 6.39
CA CYS A 173 2.65 -6.18 5.20
C CYS A 173 3.45 -5.08 4.49
N ARG A 174 2.92 -3.86 4.43
CA ARG A 174 3.57 -2.73 3.76
C ARG A 174 4.71 -2.08 4.57
N SER A 175 4.73 -2.31 5.87
CA SER A 175 5.58 -1.57 6.80
C SER A 175 6.55 -2.39 7.63
N ASN A 176 6.39 -3.72 7.62
CA ASN A 176 7.15 -4.62 8.46
C ASN A 176 7.01 -4.32 9.97
N ILE A 177 5.84 -3.83 10.39
CA ILE A 177 5.49 -3.60 11.80
C ILE A 177 4.34 -4.51 12.20
N SER A 178 4.45 -5.16 13.36
CA SER A 178 3.38 -6.03 13.87
C SER A 178 2.02 -5.33 13.96
N GLU A 179 0.94 -6.06 13.65
CA GLU A 179 -0.43 -5.58 13.68
C GLU A 179 -0.83 -4.96 15.05
N SER A 180 -0.35 -5.55 16.15
CA SER A 180 -0.54 -5.00 17.51
C SER A 180 0.06 -3.59 17.65
N ASN A 181 1.26 -3.35 17.10
CA ASN A 181 1.88 -2.03 17.15
C ASN A 181 1.16 -1.04 16.24
N VAL A 182 0.77 -1.44 15.02
CA VAL A 182 -0.03 -0.58 14.13
C VAL A 182 -1.35 -0.17 14.80
N SER A 183 -2.05 -1.12 15.42
CA SER A 183 -3.27 -0.85 16.17
C SER A 183 -3.03 0.13 17.32
N LYS A 184 -1.98 -0.06 18.13
CA LYS A 184 -1.62 0.89 19.21
C LYS A 184 -1.35 2.29 18.69
N ILE A 185 -0.61 2.41 17.58
CA ILE A 185 -0.27 3.69 16.95
C ILE A 185 -1.54 4.39 16.46
N PHE A 186 -2.39 3.69 15.70
CA PHE A 186 -3.65 4.24 15.19
C PHE A 186 -4.50 4.81 16.32
N HIS A 187 -4.72 4.06 17.40
CA HIS A 187 -5.58 4.50 18.49
C HIS A 187 -4.96 5.65 19.29
N LYS A 188 -3.63 5.68 19.48
CA LYS A 188 -2.96 6.82 20.13
C LYS A 188 -3.14 8.11 19.34
N TRP A 189 -2.95 8.06 18.02
CA TRP A 189 -3.19 9.21 17.15
C TRP A 189 -4.66 9.59 17.10
N LEU A 190 -5.56 8.60 17.01
CA LEU A 190 -7.00 8.83 17.01
C LEU A 190 -7.47 9.56 18.26
N ASP A 191 -6.94 9.21 19.45
CA ASP A 191 -7.26 9.89 20.71
C ASP A 191 -6.81 11.36 20.70
N ILE A 192 -5.61 11.64 20.16
CA ILE A 192 -5.08 13.01 20.03
C ILE A 192 -5.94 13.79 19.03
N MET A 193 -6.14 13.24 17.84
CA MET A 193 -6.93 13.87 16.78
C MET A 193 -8.36 14.13 17.25
N TYR A 194 -8.98 13.20 17.97
CA TYR A 194 -10.32 13.41 18.54
C TYR A 194 -10.34 14.60 19.50
N ARG A 195 -9.36 14.68 20.41
CA ARG A 195 -9.31 15.76 21.41
C ARG A 195 -9.04 17.13 20.78
N GLU A 196 -8.09 17.21 19.86
CA GLU A 196 -7.61 18.47 19.29
C GLU A 196 -8.43 18.92 18.06
N LEU A 197 -8.88 18.00 17.20
CA LEU A 197 -9.57 18.37 15.95
C LEU A 197 -11.08 18.52 16.11
N ARG A 198 -11.69 18.01 17.19
CA ARG A 198 -13.14 18.20 17.42
C ARG A 198 -13.56 19.67 17.47
N GLN A 199 -12.64 20.57 17.80
CA GLN A 199 -12.88 22.02 17.80
C GLN A 199 -13.08 22.60 16.40
N LEU A 200 -12.82 21.83 15.33
CA LEU A 200 -13.14 22.21 13.95
C LEU A 200 -14.63 21.97 13.62
N ILE A 201 -15.39 21.37 14.53
CA ILE A 201 -16.84 21.19 14.43
C ILE A 201 -17.47 22.24 15.34
N VAL A 202 -17.78 23.40 14.74
CA VAL A 202 -18.21 24.59 15.47
C VAL A 202 -19.69 24.84 15.19
N TRP A 203 -20.46 25.10 16.25
CA TRP A 203 -21.83 25.56 16.11
C TRP A 203 -21.82 26.99 15.56
N PRO A 204 -22.62 27.31 14.52
CA PRO A 204 -22.58 28.61 13.89
C PRO A 204 -23.09 29.70 14.84
N ASP A 205 -22.47 30.85 14.77
CA ASP A 205 -23.01 32.09 15.32
C ASP A 205 -24.16 32.56 14.42
N GLY A 206 -25.33 32.86 15.01
CA GLY A 206 -26.55 33.19 14.28
C GLY A 206 -26.40 34.42 13.38
N GLU A 207 -25.68 35.44 13.85
CA GLU A 207 -25.47 36.69 13.09
C GLU A 207 -24.58 36.43 11.86
N LYS A 208 -23.42 35.79 12.08
CA LYS A 208 -22.48 35.45 10.99
C LYS A 208 -23.09 34.47 9.99
N LEU A 209 -23.97 33.58 10.45
CA LEU A 209 -24.67 32.67 9.57
C LEU A 209 -25.63 33.40 8.65
N TYR A 210 -26.33 34.42 9.15
CA TYR A 210 -27.24 35.23 8.34
C TYR A 210 -26.49 36.00 7.23
N GLU A 211 -25.32 36.56 7.55
CA GLU A 211 -24.46 37.25 6.57
C GLU A 211 -23.98 36.32 5.46
N THR A 212 -23.60 35.09 5.82
CA THR A 212 -23.09 34.07 4.90
C THR A 212 -24.19 33.17 4.32
N LEU A 213 -25.46 33.49 4.58
CA LEU A 213 -26.58 32.64 4.20
C LEU A 213 -26.67 32.56 2.67
N PRO A 214 -26.72 31.35 2.08
CA PRO A 214 -26.80 31.22 0.64
C PRO A 214 -28.15 31.67 0.08
N ILE A 215 -28.15 32.19 -1.14
CA ILE A 215 -29.33 32.76 -1.82
C ILE A 215 -30.51 31.77 -1.85
N GLN A 216 -30.23 30.47 -2.06
CA GLN A 216 -31.23 29.40 -2.06
C GLN A 216 -32.01 29.27 -0.74
N PHE A 217 -31.41 29.65 0.40
CA PHE A 217 -32.06 29.66 1.71
C PHE A 217 -32.76 30.98 1.98
N LYS A 218 -32.20 32.13 1.54
CA LYS A 218 -32.76 33.48 1.79
C LYS A 218 -34.23 33.64 1.37
N LYS A 219 -34.66 32.96 0.31
CA LYS A 219 -36.03 33.12 -0.22
C LYS A 219 -37.13 32.47 0.64
N HIS A 220 -36.87 31.30 1.20
CA HIS A 220 -37.91 30.47 1.85
C HIS A 220 -37.54 30.05 3.29
N TYR A 221 -36.28 30.18 3.69
CA TYR A 221 -35.73 29.71 4.95
C TYR A 221 -34.63 30.66 5.44
N PHE A 222 -34.95 31.95 5.58
CA PHE A 222 -33.96 33.00 5.94
C PHE A 222 -33.45 32.89 7.39
N ASN A 223 -34.14 32.14 8.23
CA ASN A 223 -33.84 31.91 9.65
C ASN A 223 -33.32 30.49 9.94
N VAL A 224 -32.89 29.75 8.91
CA VAL A 224 -32.36 28.39 9.09
C VAL A 224 -31.00 28.42 9.76
N ILE A 225 -30.88 27.72 10.88
CA ILE A 225 -29.63 27.62 11.64
C ILE A 225 -28.87 26.34 11.28
N SER A 226 -29.60 25.24 11.12
CA SER A 226 -29.03 23.91 10.95
C SER A 226 -29.94 23.01 10.11
N ILE A 227 -29.32 22.09 9.37
CA ILE A 227 -29.99 21.01 8.66
C ILE A 227 -29.43 19.69 9.22
N ILE A 228 -30.32 18.85 9.75
CA ILE A 228 -29.95 17.57 10.36
C ILE A 228 -30.38 16.38 9.51
N ASP A 229 -29.60 15.31 9.60
CA ASP A 229 -30.00 13.98 9.12
C ASP A 229 -29.31 12.90 9.94
N CYS A 230 -29.85 11.69 9.91
CA CYS A 230 -29.17 10.51 10.44
C CYS A 230 -28.55 9.71 9.30
N PHE A 231 -27.35 9.18 9.52
CA PHE A 231 -26.77 8.18 8.63
C PHE A 231 -26.40 6.92 9.41
N GLU A 232 -26.33 5.80 8.69
CA GLU A 232 -26.01 4.50 9.27
C GLU A 232 -24.66 3.98 8.74
N ILE A 233 -23.85 3.43 9.65
CA ILE A 233 -22.58 2.76 9.40
C ILE A 233 -22.80 1.27 9.62
N PHE A 234 -22.45 0.44 8.64
CA PHE A 234 -22.55 -1.01 8.77
C PHE A 234 -21.48 -1.52 9.74
N ILE A 235 -21.85 -2.47 10.60
CA ILE A 235 -20.93 -3.13 11.51
C ILE A 235 -21.06 -4.64 11.39
N GLU A 236 -19.97 -5.35 11.66
CA GLU A 236 -20.01 -6.79 11.86
C GLU A 236 -21.03 -7.18 12.94
N GLU A 237 -21.51 -8.42 12.87
CA GLU A 237 -22.42 -8.94 13.87
C GLU A 237 -21.68 -9.21 15.19
N SER A 238 -22.12 -8.59 16.27
CA SER A 238 -21.57 -8.85 17.61
C SER A 238 -21.90 -10.28 18.06
N LEU A 239 -21.09 -10.89 18.91
CA LEU A 239 -21.45 -12.17 19.54
C LEU A 239 -22.55 -12.02 20.60
N SER A 240 -22.73 -10.82 21.18
CA SER A 240 -23.77 -10.56 22.17
C SER A 240 -25.14 -10.40 21.51
N LEU A 241 -26.10 -11.26 21.88
CA LEU A 241 -27.48 -11.21 21.40
C LEU A 241 -28.16 -9.86 21.67
N GLU A 242 -27.89 -9.27 22.84
CA GLU A 242 -28.41 -7.95 23.20
C GLU A 242 -27.86 -6.88 22.25
N SER A 243 -26.53 -6.83 22.07
CA SER A 243 -25.89 -5.88 21.16
C SER A 243 -26.34 -6.07 19.71
N ARG A 244 -26.52 -7.32 19.27
CA ARG A 244 -27.09 -7.64 17.94
C ARG A 244 -28.50 -7.07 17.80
N SER A 245 -29.37 -7.32 18.78
CA SER A 245 -30.76 -6.83 18.77
C SER A 245 -30.83 -5.30 18.75
N CYS A 246 -30.00 -4.62 19.55
CA CYS A 246 -29.97 -3.16 19.61
C CYS A 246 -29.40 -2.50 18.34
N THR A 247 -28.49 -3.18 17.64
CA THR A 247 -27.85 -2.64 16.43
C THR A 247 -28.54 -3.05 15.14
N TYR A 248 -29.45 -4.03 15.15
CA TYR A 248 -30.14 -4.47 13.95
C TYR A 248 -31.10 -3.40 13.40
N SER A 249 -30.75 -2.82 12.26
CA SER A 249 -31.61 -1.88 11.53
C SER A 249 -32.53 -2.65 10.60
N GLN A 250 -33.85 -2.58 10.89
CA GLN A 250 -34.86 -3.21 10.04
C GLN A 250 -34.89 -2.64 8.62
N TYR A 251 -34.53 -1.37 8.47
CA TYR A 251 -34.47 -0.67 7.18
C TYR A 251 -33.27 -1.14 6.35
N LYS A 252 -32.09 -1.32 6.98
CA LYS A 252 -30.87 -1.78 6.30
C LYS A 252 -30.72 -3.29 6.22
N LYS A 253 -31.56 -4.05 6.95
CA LYS A 253 -31.48 -5.50 7.08
C LYS A 253 -30.09 -5.97 7.53
N HIS A 254 -29.42 -5.17 8.36
CA HIS A 254 -28.06 -5.41 8.83
C HIS A 254 -27.85 -4.78 10.21
N ASN A 255 -26.84 -5.24 10.94
CA ASN A 255 -26.34 -4.54 12.13
C ASN A 255 -25.68 -3.24 11.72
N THR A 256 -26.20 -2.13 12.23
CA THR A 256 -25.69 -0.80 11.93
C THR A 256 -25.58 0.03 13.18
N LEU A 257 -24.81 1.09 13.04
CA LEU A 257 -24.69 2.16 14.00
C LEU A 257 -25.22 3.44 13.36
N LYS A 258 -26.01 4.19 14.09
CA LYS A 258 -26.66 5.41 13.62
C LYS A 258 -26.01 6.65 14.21
N VAL A 259 -25.77 7.64 13.37
CA VAL A 259 -25.10 8.89 13.73
C VAL A 259 -25.95 10.06 13.31
N LEU A 260 -26.21 10.98 14.23
CA LEU A 260 -26.82 12.27 13.94
C LEU A 260 -25.74 13.24 13.50
N ILE A 261 -25.96 13.86 12.34
CA ILE A 261 -25.11 14.93 11.81
C ILE A 261 -25.96 16.17 11.55
N SER A 262 -25.35 17.32 11.82
CA SER A 262 -25.89 18.64 11.53
C SER A 262 -24.91 19.38 10.65
N ILE A 263 -25.44 20.09 9.65
CA ILE A 263 -24.66 21.03 8.84
C ILE A 263 -25.22 22.44 8.98
N ALA A 264 -24.35 23.43 8.86
CA ALA A 264 -24.77 24.78 8.54
C ALA A 264 -25.33 24.81 7.09
N PRO A 265 -26.18 25.78 6.78
CA PRO A 265 -26.57 26.12 5.40
C PRO A 265 -25.38 26.29 4.46
N THR A 266 -24.22 26.72 4.97
CA THR A 266 -22.95 26.84 4.23
C THR A 266 -22.30 25.50 3.88
N GLY A 267 -22.77 24.38 4.45
CA GLY A 267 -22.29 23.02 4.19
C GLY A 267 -21.22 22.52 5.16
N SER A 268 -20.73 23.35 6.08
CA SER A 268 -19.84 22.90 7.15
C SER A 268 -20.58 22.00 8.13
N ILE A 269 -19.94 20.95 8.62
CA ILE A 269 -20.47 20.08 9.68
C ILE A 269 -20.37 20.84 10.99
N THR A 270 -21.51 21.09 11.65
CA THR A 270 -21.58 21.95 12.85
C THR A 270 -21.83 21.17 14.12
N PHE A 271 -22.33 19.94 13.99
CA PHE A 271 -22.54 19.04 15.10
C PHE A 271 -22.52 17.59 14.60
N ILE A 272 -21.83 16.74 15.35
CA ILE A 272 -21.81 15.30 15.17
C ILE A 272 -21.70 14.68 16.56
N LEU A 273 -22.56 13.70 16.87
CA LEU A 273 -22.60 13.12 18.21
C LEU A 273 -22.33 11.62 18.18
N ASN A 274 -22.12 11.09 19.38
CA ASN A 274 -22.20 9.72 19.84
C ASN A 274 -23.08 8.83 18.99
N VAL A 275 -22.63 7.60 18.91
CA VAL A 275 -23.08 6.62 17.96
C VAL A 275 -24.13 5.73 18.63
N TRP A 276 -25.29 5.59 18.01
CA TRP A 276 -26.42 4.83 18.54
C TRP A 276 -26.56 3.49 17.83
N GLY A 277 -27.26 2.53 18.43
CA GLY A 277 -27.64 1.30 17.73
C GLY A 277 -28.59 1.61 16.56
N GLY A 278 -28.45 0.90 15.44
CA GLY A 278 -29.24 1.09 14.23
C GLY A 278 -30.75 1.00 14.41
N ARG A 279 -31.22 0.28 15.45
CA ARG A 279 -32.64 0.16 15.79
C ARG A 279 -33.24 1.46 16.34
N VAL A 280 -32.43 2.35 16.93
CA VAL A 280 -32.93 3.56 17.59
C VAL A 280 -33.54 4.51 16.57
N LEU A 281 -34.72 5.05 16.88
CA LEU A 281 -35.43 5.99 16.01
C LEU A 281 -34.72 7.35 15.99
N ASP A 282 -34.67 7.97 14.81
CA ASP A 282 -34.03 9.27 14.59
C ASP A 282 -34.57 10.35 15.54
N LYS A 283 -35.90 10.34 15.81
CA LYS A 283 -36.54 11.25 16.77
C LYS A 283 -35.91 11.13 18.17
N VAL A 284 -35.66 9.91 18.63
CA VAL A 284 -35.09 9.65 19.97
C VAL A 284 -33.65 10.13 20.01
N ILE A 285 -32.89 9.90 18.93
CA ILE A 285 -31.51 10.39 18.82
C ILE A 285 -31.49 11.91 18.86
N THR A 286 -32.30 12.60 18.06
CA THR A 286 -32.38 14.07 18.08
C THR A 286 -32.68 14.60 19.49
N GLN A 287 -33.64 13.99 20.20
CA GLN A 287 -34.00 14.40 21.56
C GLN A 287 -32.91 14.15 22.61
N LYS A 288 -32.19 13.02 22.52
CA LYS A 288 -31.20 12.60 23.54
C LYS A 288 -29.76 12.95 23.17
N SER A 289 -29.55 13.52 22.00
CA SER A 289 -28.21 13.82 21.48
C SER A 289 -27.57 15.06 22.11
N GLY A 290 -28.31 15.91 22.82
CA GLY A 290 -27.85 17.25 23.17
C GLY A 290 -27.75 18.20 21.97
N PHE A 291 -28.25 17.81 20.79
CA PHE A 291 -28.41 18.71 19.64
C PHE A 291 -29.39 19.85 19.99
N LEU A 292 -30.48 19.52 20.69
CA LEU A 292 -31.46 20.51 21.11
C LEU A 292 -30.88 21.53 22.10
N ASP A 293 -29.87 21.15 22.89
CA ASP A 293 -29.18 22.07 23.81
C ASP A 293 -28.31 23.10 23.06
N LYS A 294 -27.99 22.85 21.77
CA LYS A 294 -27.27 23.79 20.89
C LYS A 294 -28.18 24.80 20.23
N ILE A 295 -29.46 24.47 20.12
CA ILE A 295 -30.50 25.41 19.71
C ILE A 295 -30.84 26.18 21.01
N SER A 296 -30.52 27.47 21.08
CA SER A 296 -30.58 28.25 22.32
C SER A 296 -31.93 28.08 23.05
N TYR A 297 -31.91 28.16 24.39
CA TYR A 297 -33.14 28.30 25.18
C TYR A 297 -33.94 29.57 24.82
N ASP A 298 -33.28 30.59 24.25
CA ASP A 298 -33.98 31.73 23.64
C ASP A 298 -34.73 31.33 22.37
N ASP A 299 -34.32 30.26 21.67
CA ASP A 299 -34.96 29.81 20.44
C ASP A 299 -36.08 28.79 20.69
N LEU A 300 -36.02 27.92 21.71
CA LEU A 300 -36.99 26.81 21.80
C LEU A 300 -38.25 27.06 22.65
N ALA A 301 -38.23 27.96 23.62
CA ALA A 301 -39.39 28.19 24.49
C ALA A 301 -39.83 29.66 24.62
N ILE A 302 -38.94 30.62 24.28
CA ILE A 302 -39.24 32.05 24.41
C ILE A 302 -39.23 32.76 23.04
N ARG A 303 -38.58 32.22 21.98
CA ARG A 303 -38.62 32.77 20.58
C ARG A 303 -38.67 31.78 19.39
N GLY A 304 -39.31 30.62 19.49
CA GLY A 304 -39.86 29.95 18.30
C GLY A 304 -38.89 29.37 17.24
N ALA A 305 -38.12 28.35 17.59
CA ALA A 305 -37.44 27.47 16.64
C ALA A 305 -38.49 26.57 15.96
N TYR A 306 -38.63 26.73 14.65
CA TYR A 306 -39.57 25.94 13.85
C TYR A 306 -38.85 24.74 13.24
N LEU A 307 -39.31 23.54 13.59
CA LEU A 307 -38.88 22.33 12.93
C LEU A 307 -39.62 22.17 11.60
N GLU A 308 -38.90 22.32 10.50
CA GLU A 308 -39.42 22.08 9.16
C GLU A 308 -39.27 20.60 8.79
N ILE A 309 -40.40 19.89 8.72
CA ILE A 309 -40.50 18.48 8.30
C ILE A 309 -41.37 18.35 7.04
N PRO A 310 -41.10 17.33 6.18
CA PRO A 310 -41.99 17.00 5.07
C PRO A 310 -43.43 16.80 5.51
N ALA A 311 -44.38 17.12 4.64
CA ALA A 311 -45.78 16.80 4.89
C ALA A 311 -45.99 15.27 4.85
N PHE A 312 -46.79 14.76 5.79
CA PHE A 312 -47.18 13.36 5.85
C PHE A 312 -48.67 13.25 5.53
N THR A 313 -49.06 12.20 4.80
CA THR A 313 -50.47 11.99 4.45
C THR A 313 -51.37 11.81 5.68
N ARG A 314 -50.87 11.25 6.79
CA ARG A 314 -51.60 11.08 8.07
C ARG A 314 -53.04 10.57 7.88
N GLY A 315 -53.23 9.61 6.97
CA GLY A 315 -54.55 9.04 6.65
C GLY A 315 -55.33 9.75 5.53
N LYS A 316 -54.86 10.89 5.01
CA LYS A 316 -55.39 11.52 3.79
C LYS A 316 -55.04 10.67 2.55
N LYS A 317 -55.94 10.63 1.56
CA LYS A 317 -55.70 9.95 0.26
C LYS A 317 -54.53 10.56 -0.52
N GLN A 318 -54.36 11.89 -0.45
CA GLN A 318 -53.29 12.63 -1.12
C GLN A 318 -52.94 13.91 -0.34
N LEU A 319 -51.71 14.40 -0.52
CA LEU A 319 -51.29 15.72 -0.07
C LEU A 319 -51.85 16.82 -1.00
N SER A 320 -52.19 17.98 -0.44
CA SER A 320 -52.57 19.16 -1.24
C SER A 320 -51.40 19.65 -2.10
N MET A 321 -51.69 20.36 -3.19
CA MET A 321 -50.65 20.94 -4.06
C MET A 321 -49.68 21.86 -3.28
N ALA A 322 -50.17 22.62 -2.31
CA ALA A 322 -49.34 23.48 -1.46
C ALA A 322 -48.42 22.66 -0.53
N GLU A 323 -48.91 21.60 0.10
CA GLU A 323 -48.10 20.68 0.91
C GLU A 323 -47.03 19.96 0.07
N VAL A 324 -47.38 19.58 -1.18
CA VAL A 324 -46.44 18.97 -2.14
C VAL A 324 -45.34 19.97 -2.50
N GLU A 325 -45.68 21.21 -2.83
CA GLU A 325 -44.68 22.22 -3.19
C GLU A 325 -43.77 22.58 -2.02
N LYS A 326 -44.32 22.76 -0.81
CA LYS A 326 -43.51 22.99 0.41
C LYS A 326 -42.56 21.81 0.67
N THR A 327 -43.05 20.58 0.53
CA THR A 327 -42.22 19.37 0.70
C THR A 327 -41.12 19.29 -0.36
N ARG A 328 -41.42 19.67 -1.61
CA ARG A 328 -40.44 19.74 -2.69
C ARG A 328 -39.34 20.76 -2.41
N GLN A 329 -39.70 21.95 -1.91
CA GLN A 329 -38.75 22.99 -1.51
C GLN A 329 -37.85 22.51 -0.36
N LEU A 330 -38.42 21.92 0.68
CA LEU A 330 -37.66 21.36 1.79
C LEU A 330 -36.72 20.24 1.34
N ALA A 331 -37.18 19.34 0.45
CA ALA A 331 -36.37 18.26 -0.09
C ALA A 331 -35.14 18.76 -0.86
N ARG A 332 -35.27 19.87 -1.61
CA ARG A 332 -34.16 20.52 -2.31
C ARG A 332 -33.08 21.03 -1.35
N LEU A 333 -33.44 21.45 -0.15
CA LEU A 333 -32.49 21.92 0.84
C LEU A 333 -31.90 20.76 1.66
N ARG A 334 -32.72 19.76 2.00
CA ARG A 334 -32.28 18.54 2.68
C ARG A 334 -31.30 17.70 1.86
N ILE A 335 -31.22 17.90 0.53
CA ILE A 335 -30.20 17.22 -0.28
C ILE A 335 -28.79 17.62 0.16
N HIS A 336 -28.60 18.82 0.73
CA HIS A 336 -27.29 19.32 1.12
C HIS A 336 -26.68 18.53 2.27
N VAL A 337 -27.47 18.20 3.31
CA VAL A 337 -26.98 17.33 4.40
C VAL A 337 -26.66 15.93 3.88
N LYS A 338 -27.45 15.40 2.94
CA LYS A 338 -27.15 14.12 2.27
C LYS A 338 -25.87 14.15 1.45
N ARG A 339 -25.60 15.25 0.73
CA ARG A 339 -24.36 15.47 -0.01
C ARG A 339 -23.15 15.55 0.92
N VAL A 340 -23.28 16.22 2.06
CA VAL A 340 -22.21 16.29 3.07
C VAL A 340 -21.96 14.92 3.71
N ILE A 341 -23.01 14.14 4.02
CA ILE A 341 -22.88 12.74 4.46
C ILE A 341 -22.15 11.90 3.40
N GLY A 342 -22.54 12.05 2.13
CA GLY A 342 -21.88 11.40 1.00
C GLY A 342 -20.41 11.77 0.91
N LEU A 343 -20.07 13.06 1.00
CA LEU A 343 -18.70 13.56 1.03
C LEU A 343 -17.92 12.94 2.19
N LEU A 344 -18.44 12.98 3.42
CA LEU A 344 -17.80 12.42 4.61
C LEU A 344 -17.44 10.94 4.41
N ARG A 345 -18.39 10.13 3.93
CA ARG A 345 -18.22 8.68 3.75
C ARG A 345 -17.35 8.33 2.55
N ASN A 346 -17.44 9.09 1.46
CA ASN A 346 -16.60 8.89 0.27
C ASN A 346 -15.16 9.36 0.52
N LYS A 347 -14.98 10.38 1.37
CA LYS A 347 -13.68 10.91 1.77
C LYS A 347 -13.01 10.03 2.81
N TYR A 348 -13.74 9.45 3.76
CA TYR A 348 -13.19 8.53 4.77
C TYR A 348 -13.86 7.17 4.65
N ILE A 349 -13.28 6.30 3.82
CA ILE A 349 -13.85 5.02 3.39
C ILE A 349 -14.01 4.04 4.56
N ILE A 350 -13.31 4.27 5.68
CA ILE A 350 -13.54 3.55 6.93
C ILE A 350 -15.02 3.60 7.40
N LEU A 351 -15.79 4.60 6.96
CA LEU A 351 -17.23 4.77 7.24
C LEU A 351 -18.15 4.21 6.14
N HIS A 352 -17.59 3.70 5.04
CA HIS A 352 -18.34 3.19 3.90
C HIS A 352 -18.61 1.69 4.01
N GLY A 353 -17.59 0.90 4.38
CA GLY A 353 -17.66 -0.55 4.48
C GLY A 353 -18.34 -1.08 5.76
N VAL A 354 -18.35 -2.41 5.90
CA VAL A 354 -18.72 -3.08 7.15
C VAL A 354 -17.57 -2.93 8.13
N LEU A 355 -17.80 -2.20 9.22
CA LEU A 355 -16.79 -1.91 10.22
C LEU A 355 -16.61 -3.12 11.16
N PRO A 356 -15.36 -3.57 11.39
CA PRO A 356 -15.08 -4.60 12.38
C PRO A 356 -15.55 -4.24 13.78
N ILE A 357 -16.06 -5.20 14.55
CA ILE A 357 -16.49 -4.97 15.95
C ILE A 357 -15.35 -4.35 16.79
N THR A 358 -14.11 -4.72 16.51
CA THR A 358 -12.91 -4.21 17.19
C THR A 358 -12.69 -2.70 17.01
N LEU A 359 -13.28 -2.10 15.97
CA LEU A 359 -13.26 -0.65 15.72
C LEU A 359 -14.53 0.06 16.21
N VAL A 360 -15.55 -0.68 16.66
CA VAL A 360 -16.74 -0.11 17.30
C VAL A 360 -16.39 0.39 18.70
N LYS A 361 -16.04 -0.53 19.60
CA LYS A 361 -15.66 -0.23 20.98
C LYS A 361 -14.61 -1.23 21.45
N ARG A 362 -13.51 -0.72 22.00
CA ARG A 362 -12.47 -1.56 22.61
C ARG A 362 -12.71 -1.72 24.11
N PRO A 363 -12.20 -2.80 24.73
CA PRO A 363 -12.23 -2.95 26.18
C PRO A 363 -11.57 -1.80 26.94
N SER A 364 -10.55 -1.16 26.34
CA SER A 364 -9.86 -0.01 26.91
C SER A 364 -10.59 1.32 26.72
N ASP A 365 -11.67 1.35 25.93
CA ASP A 365 -12.45 2.56 25.74
C ASP A 365 -13.36 2.77 26.95
N THR A 366 -13.18 3.90 27.65
CA THR A 366 -13.97 4.26 28.82
C THR A 366 -15.24 5.00 28.41
N ASN A 367 -15.15 6.33 28.25
CA ASN A 367 -16.31 7.21 28.08
C ASN A 367 -16.70 7.43 26.61
N VAL A 368 -15.76 7.21 25.68
CA VAL A 368 -15.95 7.48 24.25
C VAL A 368 -15.49 6.25 23.46
N ALA A 369 -16.38 5.69 22.67
CA ALA A 369 -16.10 4.51 21.87
C ALA A 369 -15.15 4.84 20.69
N THR A 370 -14.37 3.87 20.23
CA THR A 370 -13.45 4.06 19.10
C THR A 370 -14.17 4.62 17.86
N ILE A 371 -15.36 4.12 17.53
CA ILE A 371 -16.13 4.62 16.37
C ILE A 371 -16.55 6.08 16.51
N GLU A 372 -16.87 6.55 17.71
CA GLU A 372 -17.23 7.95 17.96
C GLU A 372 -16.05 8.88 17.66
N LYS A 373 -14.84 8.44 18.02
CA LYS A 373 -13.59 9.15 17.71
C LYS A 373 -13.35 9.18 16.21
N VAL A 374 -13.51 8.04 15.51
CA VAL A 374 -13.34 7.95 14.05
C VAL A 374 -14.29 8.90 13.33
N VAL A 375 -15.58 8.86 13.68
CA VAL A 375 -16.62 9.71 13.07
C VAL A 375 -16.34 11.19 13.31
N THR A 376 -16.00 11.57 14.54
CA THR A 376 -15.69 12.96 14.90
C THR A 376 -14.45 13.48 14.16
N VAL A 377 -13.38 12.67 14.11
CA VAL A 377 -12.14 13.04 13.39
C VAL A 377 -12.40 13.16 11.89
N ALA A 378 -13.13 12.22 11.29
CA ALA A 378 -13.50 12.27 9.88
C ALA A 378 -14.34 13.51 9.55
N ALA A 379 -15.28 13.89 10.42
CA ALA A 379 -16.07 15.11 10.26
C ALA A 379 -15.22 16.37 10.38
N ALA A 380 -14.35 16.44 11.39
CA ALA A 380 -13.43 17.57 11.58
C ALA A 380 -12.49 17.77 10.37
N LEU A 381 -11.93 16.67 9.84
CA LEU A 381 -11.08 16.72 8.65
C LEU A 381 -11.88 16.96 7.36
N THR A 382 -13.19 16.66 7.33
CA THR A 382 -14.06 17.06 6.22
C THR A 382 -14.24 18.57 6.20
N ASN A 383 -14.36 19.21 7.36
CA ASN A 383 -14.49 20.67 7.47
C ASN A 383 -13.25 21.45 7.01
N THR A 384 -12.09 20.82 6.85
CA THR A 384 -10.90 21.49 6.28
C THR A 384 -10.93 21.55 4.75
N SER A 385 -11.98 21.05 4.10
CA SER A 385 -12.17 21.08 2.65
C SER A 385 -13.24 22.08 2.26
N SER A 386 -13.20 22.52 1.00
CA SER A 386 -14.22 23.39 0.45
C SER A 386 -15.61 22.75 0.51
N SER A 387 -16.62 23.56 0.81
CA SER A 387 -18.02 23.11 0.88
C SER A 387 -18.50 22.52 -0.46
N ILE A 388 -19.31 21.47 -0.38
CA ILE A 388 -19.98 20.84 -1.53
C ILE A 388 -21.36 21.45 -1.83
N VAL A 389 -21.84 22.35 -0.98
CA VAL A 389 -23.20 22.92 -1.09
C VAL A 389 -23.31 23.96 -2.21
N PHE A 390 -22.19 24.58 -2.62
CA PHE A 390 -22.13 25.64 -3.65
C PHE A 390 -21.21 25.34 -4.83
N LYS A 391 -20.99 24.06 -5.14
CA LYS A 391 -20.31 23.65 -6.37
C LYS A 391 -21.30 23.50 -7.51
#